data_AF-A0A3B9CX75-F1
#
_entry.id   AF-A0A3B9CX75-F1
#
_cell.length_a   1.000
_cell.length_b   1.000
_cell.length_c   1.000
_cell.angle_alpha   90.00
_cell.angle_beta   90.00
_cell.angle_gamma   90.00
#
_symmetry.space_group_name_H-M   'P 1'
#
loop_
_entity.id
_entity.type
_entity.pdbx_description
1 polymer ?
#
loop_
_entity_poly.entity_id
_entity_poly.type
_entity_poly.pdbx_seq_one_letter_code
_entity_poly.pdbx_strand_id
1 'polypeptide(L)'
;MIGILIAAGSLGIIIAVMDDGDMPARLPLICSSLAIGLSTLIAQILLPESLALLSIVIGALIGGCAISLFQGMSVKRSCIAASIYLAVRMGVALVLF
;
A
#
# COMPACT_ATOMS: atom_id res chain seq x y z
N MET A 1 -5.59 -3.88 16.22
CA MET A 1 -6.78 -3.39 15.47
C MET A 1 -6.62 -1.95 15.00
N ILE A 2 -6.20 -1.02 15.86
CA ILE A 2 -6.01 0.41 15.52
C ILE A 2 -5.02 0.62 14.35
N GLY A 3 -3.87 -0.05 14.33
CA GLY A 3 -2.89 0.09 13.24
C GLY A 3 -3.40 -0.34 11.85
N ILE A 4 -4.32 -1.32 11.80
CA ILE A 4 -4.94 -1.77 10.54
C ILE A 4 -5.93 -0.72 10.03
N LEU A 5 -6.68 -0.09 10.94
CA LEU A 5 -7.63 0.98 10.63
C LEU A 5 -6.92 2.23 10.12
N ILE A 6 -5.79 2.60 10.73
CA ILE A 6 -4.95 3.72 10.29
C ILE A 6 -4.35 3.44 8.91
N ALA A 7 -3.89 2.22 8.66
CA ALA A 7 -3.37 1.82 7.35
C ALA A 7 -4.48 1.84 6.27
N ALA A 8 -5.61 1.17 6.49
CA ALA A 8 -6.69 1.15 5.51
C ALA A 8 -7.23 2.57 5.20
N GLY A 9 -7.33 3.43 6.22
CA GLY A 9 -7.72 4.82 6.07
C GLY A 9 -6.69 5.66 5.29
N SER A 10 -5.39 5.48 5.57
CA SER A 10 -4.35 6.25 4.88
C SER A 10 -4.27 5.91 3.40
N LEU A 11 -4.40 4.64 3.02
CA LEU A 11 -4.40 4.23 1.60
C LEU A 11 -5.56 4.90 0.84
N GLY A 12 -6.75 4.94 1.43
CA GLY A 12 -7.91 5.58 0.81
C GLY A 12 -7.74 7.10 0.65
N ILE A 13 -7.16 7.76 1.65
CA ILE A 13 -6.85 9.20 1.59
C ILE A 13 -5.79 9.49 0.53
N ILE A 14 -4.71 8.70 0.48
CA ILE A 14 -3.62 8.88 -0.48
C ILE A 14 -4.18 8.77 -1.90
N ILE A 15 -4.99 7.76 -2.16
CA ILE A 15 -5.60 7.56 -3.46
C ILE A 15 -6.55 8.71 -3.80
N ALA A 16 -7.45 9.09 -2.89
CA ALA A 16 -8.38 10.19 -3.12
C ALA A 16 -7.65 11.52 -3.41
N VAL A 17 -6.50 11.77 -2.76
CA VAL A 17 -5.65 12.94 -3.04
C VAL A 17 -4.97 12.83 -4.41
N MET A 18 -4.56 11.62 -4.81
CA MET A 18 -3.87 11.41 -6.08
C MET A 18 -4.79 11.34 -7.31
N ASP A 19 -6.07 11.08 -7.09
CA ASP A 19 -7.13 11.03 -8.12
C ASP A 19 -8.01 12.29 -8.11
N ASP A 20 -7.42 13.43 -7.76
CA ASP A 20 -8.05 14.76 -7.82
C ASP A 20 -9.37 14.88 -7.02
N GLY A 21 -9.48 14.14 -5.92
CA GLY A 21 -10.63 14.17 -5.00
C GLY A 21 -11.70 13.12 -5.30
N ASP A 22 -11.53 12.30 -6.34
CA ASP A 22 -12.45 11.21 -6.61
C ASP A 22 -12.26 10.08 -5.59
N MET A 23 -13.34 9.71 -4.91
CA MET A 23 -13.25 8.76 -3.80
C MET A 23 -13.18 7.34 -4.38
N PRO A 24 -12.08 6.60 -4.17
CA PRO A 24 -11.95 5.27 -4.72
C PRO A 24 -13.08 4.36 -4.26
N ALA A 25 -13.67 3.63 -5.19
CA ALA A 25 -14.72 2.68 -4.85
C ALA A 25 -14.22 1.69 -3.78
N ARG A 26 -15.09 1.35 -2.81
CA ARG A 26 -14.70 0.55 -1.62
C ARG A 26 -14.04 -0.79 -1.97
N LEU A 27 -14.57 -1.47 -2.98
CA LEU A 27 -14.05 -2.76 -3.47
C LEU A 27 -12.62 -2.69 -4.01
N PRO A 28 -12.31 -1.82 -5.00
CA PRO A 28 -10.94 -1.69 -5.50
C PRO A 28 -9.94 -1.22 -4.43
N LEU A 29 -10.39 -0.42 -3.45
CA LEU A 29 -9.59 0.02 -2.30
C LEU A 29 -9.24 -1.16 -1.38
N ILE A 30 -10.22 -2.01 -1.05
CA ILE A 30 -9.97 -3.22 -0.26
C ILE A 30 -9.04 -4.17 -1.00
N CYS A 31 -9.29 -4.43 -2.30
CA CYS A 31 -8.47 -5.32 -3.12
C CYS A 31 -7.02 -4.85 -3.23
N SER A 32 -6.78 -3.56 -3.49
CA SER A 32 -5.43 -2.99 -3.57
C SER A 32 -4.73 -3.03 -2.20
N SER A 33 -5.44 -2.72 -1.10
CA SER A 33 -4.88 -2.85 0.24
C SER A 33 -4.49 -4.29 0.60
N LEU A 34 -5.31 -5.27 0.19
CA LEU A 34 -5.06 -6.68 0.39
C LEU A 34 -3.87 -7.15 -0.45
N ALA A 35 -3.78 -6.73 -1.72
CA ALA A 35 -2.69 -7.05 -2.61
C ALA A 35 -1.34 -6.54 -2.06
N ILE A 36 -1.31 -5.30 -1.54
CA ILE A 36 -0.13 -4.74 -0.86
C ILE A 36 0.18 -5.52 0.42
N GLY A 37 -0.85 -5.81 1.22
CA GLY A 37 -0.71 -6.55 2.48
C GLY A 37 -0.18 -7.97 2.29
N LEU A 38 -0.74 -8.74 1.35
CA LEU A 38 -0.31 -10.09 1.05
C LEU A 38 1.09 -10.12 0.44
N SER A 39 1.37 -9.24 -0.53
CA SER A 39 2.69 -9.22 -1.16
C SER A 39 3.80 -8.89 -0.17
N THR A 40 3.58 -7.91 0.71
CA THR A 40 4.53 -7.58 1.78
C THR A 40 4.67 -8.69 2.82
N LEU A 41 3.58 -9.41 3.16
CA LEU A 41 3.63 -10.55 4.07
C LEU A 41 4.41 -11.73 3.47
N ILE A 42 4.08 -12.10 2.22
CA ILE A 42 4.75 -13.18 1.50
C ILE A 42 6.25 -12.86 1.35
N ALA A 43 6.58 -11.62 1.00
CA ALA A 43 7.97 -11.20 0.89
C ALA A 43 8.70 -11.29 2.25
N GLN A 44 8.08 -10.89 3.36
CA GLN A 44 8.71 -11.04 4.68
C GLN A 44 8.88 -12.50 5.14
N ILE A 45 7.97 -13.39 4.76
CA ILE A 45 8.09 -14.84 5.08
C ILE A 45 9.20 -15.48 4.24
N LEU A 46 9.36 -15.05 2.99
CA LEU A 46 10.28 -15.67 2.04
C LEU A 46 11.71 -15.08 2.12
N LEU A 47 11.86 -13.82 2.55
CA LEU A 47 13.15 -13.14 2.61
C LEU A 47 13.73 -13.12 4.04
N PRO A 48 15.05 -13.32 4.20
CA PRO A 48 15.78 -13.07 5.44
C PRO A 48 15.57 -11.64 5.95
N GLU A 49 15.59 -11.42 7.27
CA GLU A 49 15.39 -10.08 7.88
C GLU A 49 16.35 -9.01 7.33
N SER A 50 17.55 -9.40 6.91
CA SER A 50 18.53 -8.50 6.27
C SER A 50 18.04 -7.90 4.94
N LEU A 51 17.00 -8.47 4.34
CA LEU A 51 16.38 -8.04 3.08
C LEU A 51 14.97 -7.46 3.29
N ALA A 52 14.62 -7.07 4.51
CA ALA A 52 13.33 -6.44 4.82
C ALA A 52 13.04 -5.20 3.96
N LEU A 53 14.05 -4.41 3.61
CA LEU A 53 13.91 -3.28 2.68
C LEU A 53 13.48 -3.71 1.27
N LEU A 54 13.89 -4.89 0.82
CA LEU A 54 13.50 -5.43 -0.48
C LEU A 54 12.01 -5.80 -0.49
N SER A 55 11.49 -6.31 0.63
CA SER A 55 10.07 -6.63 0.78
C SER A 55 9.16 -5.39 0.62
N ILE A 56 9.65 -4.22 1.05
CA ILE A 56 8.98 -2.93 0.90
C ILE A 56 8.92 -2.53 -0.57
N VAL A 57 10.02 -2.68 -1.30
CA VAL A 57 10.09 -2.36 -2.74
C VAL A 57 9.16 -3.25 -3.55
N ILE A 58 9.14 -4.54 -3.25
CA ILE A 58 8.26 -5.52 -3.89
C ILE A 58 6.79 -5.18 -3.60
N GLY A 59 6.46 -4.86 -2.35
CA GLY A 59 5.14 -4.43 -1.94
C GLY A 59 4.67 -3.16 -2.64
N ALA A 60 5.57 -2.18 -2.84
CA ALA A 60 5.26 -0.94 -3.54
C ALA A 60 5.02 -1.17 -5.03
N LEU A 61 5.80 -2.05 -5.68
CA LEU A 61 5.62 -2.42 -7.09
C LEU A 61 4.31 -3.18 -7.32
N ILE A 62 4.07 -4.24 -6.55
CA ILE A 62 2.85 -5.04 -6.68
C ILE A 62 1.62 -4.21 -6.29
N GLY A 63 1.75 -3.38 -5.26
CA GLY A 63 0.75 -2.40 -4.85
C GLY A 63 0.41 -1.38 -5.92
N GLY A 64 1.43 -0.77 -6.52
CA GLY A 64 1.27 0.20 -7.60
C GLY A 64 0.61 -0.41 -8.83
N CYS A 65 0.95 -1.65 -9.18
CA CYS A 65 0.29 -2.39 -10.26
C CYS A 65 -1.18 -2.69 -9.92
N ALA A 66 -1.48 -3.15 -8.71
CA ALA A 66 -2.84 -3.43 -8.28
C ALA A 66 -3.69 -2.15 -8.27
N ILE A 67 -3.18 -1.04 -7.72
CA ILE A 67 -3.86 0.26 -7.72
C ILE A 67 -4.10 0.74 -9.16
N SER A 68 -3.10 0.63 -10.04
CA SER A 68 -3.26 1.02 -11.45
C SER A 68 -4.35 0.21 -12.16
N LEU A 69 -4.41 -1.11 -11.93
CA LEU A 69 -5.42 -1.99 -12.52
C LEU A 69 -6.83 -1.73 -11.97
N PHE A 70 -6.95 -1.50 -10.66
CA PHE A 70 -8.24 -1.40 -9.98
C PHE A 70 -8.85 0.00 -10.02
N GLN A 71 -8.04 1.04 -10.20
CA GLN A 71 -8.49 2.44 -10.20
C GLN A 71 -8.25 3.16 -11.52
N GLY A 72 -7.66 2.50 -12.52
CA GLY A 72 -7.41 3.12 -13.83
C GLY A 72 -6.37 4.25 -13.81
N MET A 73 -5.66 4.43 -12.69
CA MET A 73 -4.62 5.45 -12.57
C MET A 73 -3.37 5.05 -13.35
N SER A 74 -2.63 6.06 -13.84
CA SER A 74 -1.30 5.84 -14.44
C SER A 74 -0.35 5.13 -13.46
N VAL A 75 0.47 4.22 -13.98
CA VAL A 75 1.45 3.44 -13.19
C VAL A 75 2.38 4.34 -12.35
N LYS A 76 2.70 5.54 -12.87
CA LYS A 76 3.51 6.53 -12.14
C LYS A 76 2.79 7.03 -10.90
N ARG A 77 1.51 7.41 -11.01
CA ARG A 77 0.71 7.89 -9.86
C ARG A 77 0.46 6.75 -8.86
N SER A 78 0.14 5.56 -9.34
CA SER A 78 -0.17 4.42 -8.47
C SER A 78 1.05 3.91 -7.69
N CYS A 79 2.25 3.89 -8.29
CA CYS A 79 3.49 3.56 -7.57
C CYS A 79 3.82 4.59 -6.48
N ILE A 80 3.56 5.88 -6.72
CA ILE A 80 3.72 6.93 -5.70
C ILE A 80 2.71 6.73 -4.56
N ALA A 81 1.45 6.42 -4.87
CA ALA A 81 0.45 6.12 -3.86
C ALA A 81 0.87 4.92 -2.98
N ALA A 82 1.33 3.85 -3.63
CA ALA A 82 1.78 2.64 -2.94
C ALA A 82 3.00 2.89 -2.06
N SER A 83 3.97 3.70 -2.50
CA SER A 83 5.16 4.01 -1.72
C SER A 83 4.85 4.89 -0.50
N ILE A 84 3.98 5.90 -0.64
CA ILE A 84 3.52 6.72 0.48
C ILE A 84 2.76 5.86 1.48
N TYR A 85 1.90 4.96 1.02
CA TYR A 85 1.17 4.05 1.90
C TYR A 85 2.12 3.13 2.70
N LEU A 86 3.14 2.57 2.04
CA LEU A 86 4.15 1.76 2.70
C LEU A 86 4.96 2.56 3.71
N ALA A 87 5.34 3.80 3.40
CA ALA A 87 6.03 4.69 4.33
C ALA A 87 5.18 4.99 5.59
N VAL A 88 3.89 5.31 5.40
CA VAL A 88 2.96 5.53 6.52
C VAL A 88 2.82 4.25 7.35
N ARG A 89 2.66 3.10 6.71
CA ARG A 89 2.52 1.80 7.40
C ARG A 89 3.76 1.45 8.20
N MET A 90 4.96 1.75 7.69
CA MET A 90 6.23 1.55 8.39
C MET A 90 6.39 2.52 9.57
N GLY A 91 6.02 3.79 9.41
CA GLY A 91 6.05 4.77 10.50
C GLY A 91 5.06 4.42 11.63
N VAL A 92 3.86 3.96 11.27
CA VAL A 92 2.87 3.47 12.25
C VAL A 92 3.38 2.21 12.96
N ALA A 93 4.03 1.29 12.24
CA ALA A 93 4.64 0.12 12.85
C ALA A 93 5.75 0.50 13.83
N LEU A 94 6.57 1.51 13.52
CA LEU A 94 7.67 1.96 14.36
C LEU A 94 7.23 2.78 15.59
N VAL A 95 6.05 3.41 15.54
CA VAL A 95 5.47 4.16 16.67
C VAL A 95 4.65 3.26 17.61
N LEU A 96 4.09 2.16 17.10
CA LEU A 96 3.29 1.20 17.87
C LEU A 96 4.09 0.03 18.46
N PHE A 97 5.36 -0.13 18.08
CA PHE A 97 6.32 -1.06 18.68
C PHE A 97 7.29 -0.30 19.58
#